data_AF-A0A316AZ36-F1
#
_entry.id   AF-A0A316AZ36-F1
#
_cell.length_a   1.000
_cell.length_b   1.000
_cell.length_c   1.000
_cell.angle_alpha   90.00
_cell.angle_beta   90.00
_cell.angle_gamma   90.00
#
_symmetry.space_group_name_H-M   'P 1'
#
loop_
_entity.id
_entity.type
_entity.pdbx_description
1 polymer ?
#
loop_
_entity_poly.entity_id
_entity_poly.type
_entity_poly.pdbx_seq_one_letter_code
_entity_poly.pdbx_strand_id
1 'polypeptide(L)'
;MKNIFKFGMAAVCALATSSLAQDFCSTATHSGESVETSRNVVGSFDNGIGYELWNEGGNGGSATFYDDGSFNCQMTGAKDYLCRSGLSFDSDKTHEEIGHMKADFKLVKKGLTGIDYSYIGIYGWTREPLVEWYIVDNTGSEWMPGDWVAQGSSAKKHGVFEIDGAKYTVYEGDRTSYSIDGDNTYFKQYFSVRTTKRDCGTIDISAHFKKWEELGMKMGKMHEAKILGEAGSTSGANAKGEYDFPYAKVYIEGSNVDAIQNVRLQSTSERAMYVFDAQGKFLSSFDAGKVSSLNDVLKARFHAGVYLVKQGGITKSVTVK
;
A
#
# COMPACT_ATOMS: atom_id res chain seq x y z
N MET A 1 40.93 61.97 -1.62
CA MET A 1 40.76 60.73 -2.41
C MET A 1 41.04 59.53 -1.51
N LYS A 2 39.99 58.80 -1.12
CA LYS A 2 39.98 57.35 -0.82
C LYS A 2 38.58 56.99 -0.28
N ASN A 3 37.71 56.55 -1.18
CA ASN A 3 36.43 55.95 -0.84
C ASN A 3 36.69 54.58 -0.19
N ILE A 4 36.15 54.36 1.00
CA ILE A 4 36.09 53.02 1.60
C ILE A 4 34.61 52.62 1.66
N PHE A 5 34.18 51.88 0.65
CA PHE A 5 32.98 51.07 0.69
C PHE A 5 33.23 49.91 1.68
N LYS A 6 32.45 49.82 2.75
CA LYS A 6 32.33 48.57 3.53
C LYS A 6 31.00 47.92 3.15
N PHE A 7 31.09 46.87 2.36
CA PHE A 7 30.00 45.94 2.07
C PHE A 7 29.54 45.27 3.37
N GLY A 8 28.25 45.38 3.68
CA GLY A 8 27.61 44.57 4.71
C GLY A 8 27.50 43.13 4.22
N MET A 9 28.13 42.21 4.94
CA MET A 9 28.01 40.78 4.69
C MET A 9 26.68 40.32 5.31
N ALA A 10 25.63 40.30 4.50
CA ALA A 10 24.38 39.65 4.87
C ALA A 10 24.63 38.13 4.87
N ALA A 11 24.74 37.55 6.05
CA ALA A 11 24.73 36.10 6.22
C ALA A 11 23.33 35.59 5.86
N VAL A 12 23.17 35.12 4.62
CA VAL A 12 22.00 34.33 4.22
C VAL A 12 22.13 32.99 4.94
N CYS A 13 21.38 32.86 6.03
CA CYS A 13 21.17 31.58 6.70
C CYS A 13 20.32 30.71 5.75
N ALA A 14 20.99 29.97 4.85
CA ALA A 14 20.36 28.94 4.08
C ALA A 14 19.90 27.85 5.06
N LEU A 15 18.61 27.84 5.37
CA LEU A 15 17.94 26.71 6.01
C LEU A 15 18.05 25.53 5.05
N ALA A 16 19.09 24.72 5.21
CA ALA A 16 19.22 23.42 4.56
C ALA A 16 18.23 22.45 5.21
N THR A 17 16.95 22.53 4.86
CA THR A 17 15.98 21.47 5.15
C THR A 17 16.00 20.47 4.00
N SER A 18 17.07 19.70 3.87
CA SER A 18 17.17 18.66 2.83
C SER A 18 18.27 17.64 3.14
N SER A 19 18.10 16.78 4.15
CA SER A 19 18.95 15.57 4.26
C SER A 19 18.40 14.41 5.11
N LEU A 20 17.09 14.32 5.37
CA LEU A 20 16.46 13.01 5.63
C LEU A 20 16.00 12.43 4.29
N ALA A 21 16.93 12.34 3.33
CA ALA A 21 16.69 11.60 2.10
C ALA A 21 16.55 10.12 2.49
N GLN A 22 15.29 9.72 2.73
CA GLN A 22 14.75 8.36 2.76
C GLN A 22 15.80 7.26 2.88
N ASP A 23 16.25 7.00 4.11
CA ASP A 23 17.21 5.95 4.47
C ASP A 23 16.86 4.58 3.85
N PHE A 24 15.55 4.30 3.72
CA PHE A 24 15.04 3.09 3.08
C PHE A 24 15.44 2.92 1.60
N CYS A 25 15.69 4.00 0.84
CA CYS A 25 16.12 3.85 -0.55
C CYS A 25 17.47 3.14 -0.67
N SER A 26 18.35 3.33 0.31
CA SER A 26 19.66 2.66 0.38
C SER A 26 19.62 1.31 1.07
N THR A 27 18.77 1.12 2.09
CA THR A 27 18.86 -0.01 3.02
C THR A 27 17.74 -1.04 2.90
N ALA A 28 16.71 -0.76 2.08
CA ALA A 28 15.56 -1.64 1.95
C ALA A 28 15.90 -3.06 1.50
N THR A 29 15.37 -4.02 2.26
CA THR A 29 15.39 -5.47 2.01
C THR A 29 14.08 -6.05 2.52
N HIS A 30 13.59 -7.14 1.91
CA HIS A 30 12.48 -7.90 2.48
C HIS A 30 12.81 -8.44 3.88
N SER A 31 11.81 -8.46 4.75
CA SER A 31 11.91 -9.01 6.09
C SER A 31 10.57 -9.58 6.56
N GLY A 32 10.59 -10.33 7.66
CA GLY A 32 9.38 -10.85 8.31
C GLY A 32 8.80 -12.12 7.69
N GLU A 33 7.55 -12.43 8.04
CA GLU A 33 6.84 -13.60 7.51
C GLU A 33 6.40 -13.36 6.06
N SER A 34 6.35 -14.42 5.25
CA SER A 34 6.03 -14.29 3.82
C SER A 34 5.01 -15.32 3.34
N VAL A 35 4.21 -14.94 2.35
CA VAL A 35 3.31 -15.83 1.61
C VAL A 35 3.61 -15.72 0.12
N GLU A 36 3.92 -16.85 -0.52
CA GLU A 36 4.01 -16.97 -1.97
C GLU A 36 2.70 -17.52 -2.55
N THR A 37 2.23 -16.92 -3.64
CA THR A 37 1.05 -17.36 -4.37
C THR A 37 1.25 -17.26 -5.88
N SER A 38 0.69 -18.21 -6.61
CA SER A 38 0.62 -18.21 -8.09
C SER A 38 -0.83 -18.20 -8.60
N ARG A 39 -1.80 -17.93 -7.71
CA ARG A 39 -3.23 -17.92 -8.01
C ARG A 39 -3.84 -16.60 -7.58
N ASN A 40 -4.95 -16.24 -8.21
CA ASN A 40 -5.71 -15.07 -7.79
C ASN A 40 -6.16 -15.24 -6.33
N VAL A 41 -5.75 -14.32 -5.47
CA VAL A 41 -5.99 -14.40 -4.03
C VAL A 41 -5.96 -13.00 -3.44
N VAL A 42 -6.95 -12.72 -2.59
CA VAL A 42 -6.95 -11.61 -1.64
C VAL A 42 -6.58 -12.19 -0.28
N GLY A 43 -5.62 -11.57 0.41
CA GLY A 43 -5.21 -12.00 1.73
C GLY A 43 -4.74 -10.85 2.61
N SER A 44 -4.41 -11.19 3.85
CA SER A 44 -3.87 -10.25 4.83
C SER A 44 -3.00 -10.95 5.85
N PHE A 45 -1.98 -10.25 6.34
CA PHE A 45 -1.21 -10.68 7.50
C PHE A 45 -1.90 -10.26 8.81
N ASP A 46 -1.51 -10.88 9.93
CA ASP A 46 -2.07 -10.60 11.26
C ASP A 46 -1.87 -9.13 11.71
N ASN A 47 -0.90 -8.44 11.13
CA ASN A 47 -0.64 -7.02 11.39
C ASN A 47 -1.45 -6.06 10.51
N GLY A 48 -2.38 -6.58 9.70
CA GLY A 48 -3.32 -5.78 8.90
C GLY A 48 -2.82 -5.38 7.52
N ILE A 49 -1.61 -5.79 7.11
CA ILE A 49 -1.13 -5.57 5.74
C ILE A 49 -1.91 -6.49 4.80
N GLY A 50 -2.72 -5.89 3.93
CA GLY A 50 -3.46 -6.59 2.89
C GLY A 50 -2.59 -6.81 1.66
N TYR A 51 -2.76 -7.94 0.99
CA TYR A 51 -2.10 -8.24 -0.27
C TYR A 51 -3.08 -8.85 -1.27
N GLU A 52 -2.78 -8.66 -2.55
CA GLU A 52 -3.53 -9.30 -3.62
C GLU A 52 -2.64 -9.63 -4.81
N LEU A 53 -2.78 -10.86 -5.29
CA LEU A 53 -2.40 -11.23 -6.65
C LEU A 53 -3.68 -11.37 -7.46
N TRP A 54 -3.74 -10.68 -8.59
CA TRP A 54 -4.76 -10.89 -9.61
C TRP A 54 -4.08 -10.98 -10.97
N ASN A 55 -4.43 -11.99 -11.76
CA ASN A 55 -4.03 -12.06 -13.15
C ASN A 55 -5.14 -12.65 -14.01
N GLU A 56 -5.28 -12.13 -15.22
CA GLU A 56 -6.27 -12.59 -16.17
C GLU A 56 -5.94 -14.02 -16.63
N GLY A 57 -6.87 -14.95 -16.44
CA GLY A 57 -6.70 -16.35 -16.83
C GLY A 57 -5.93 -17.23 -15.82
N GLY A 58 -5.53 -16.69 -14.66
CA GLY A 58 -5.02 -17.46 -13.53
C GLY A 58 -3.64 -18.10 -13.70
N ASN A 59 -2.87 -17.71 -14.73
CA ASN A 59 -1.55 -18.27 -15.05
C ASN A 59 -0.51 -17.21 -15.47
N GLY A 60 -0.61 -15.99 -14.94
CA GLY A 60 0.29 -14.87 -15.31
C GLY A 60 1.67 -14.88 -14.63
N GLY A 61 1.82 -15.62 -13.53
CA GLY A 61 3.03 -15.62 -12.71
C GLY A 61 2.76 -15.86 -11.23
N SER A 62 3.69 -15.49 -10.37
CA SER A 62 3.57 -15.55 -8.90
C SER A 62 3.86 -14.20 -8.25
N ALA A 63 3.46 -14.06 -6.99
CA ALA A 63 3.86 -12.97 -6.12
C ALA A 63 4.25 -13.53 -4.74
N THR A 64 5.27 -12.95 -4.14
CA THR A 64 5.63 -13.18 -2.73
C THR A 64 5.37 -11.91 -1.96
N PHE A 65 4.51 -11.97 -0.95
CA PHE A 65 4.19 -10.85 -0.07
C PHE A 65 4.82 -11.08 1.29
N TYR A 66 5.24 -10.00 1.95
CA TYR A 66 5.84 -10.03 3.28
C TYR A 66 5.00 -9.21 4.28
N ASP A 67 5.01 -9.63 5.55
CA ASP A 67 4.32 -8.92 6.62
C ASP A 67 4.99 -7.59 7.01
N ASP A 68 6.13 -7.23 6.43
CA ASP A 68 6.70 -5.88 6.51
C ASP A 68 6.16 -4.91 5.44
N GLY A 69 5.30 -5.41 4.54
CA GLY A 69 4.68 -4.68 3.43
C GLY A 69 5.42 -4.80 2.10
N SER A 70 6.69 -5.19 2.12
CA SER A 70 7.46 -5.45 0.91
C SER A 70 6.88 -6.64 0.13
N PHE A 71 7.15 -6.70 -1.17
CA PHE A 71 6.68 -7.80 -2.01
C PHE A 71 7.48 -7.93 -3.30
N ASN A 72 7.39 -9.10 -3.94
CA ASN A 72 8.04 -9.41 -5.19
C ASN A 72 7.03 -9.99 -6.17
N CYS A 73 7.11 -9.57 -7.43
CA CYS A 73 6.20 -9.96 -8.49
C CYS A 73 6.96 -10.60 -9.64
N GLN A 74 6.65 -11.85 -9.95
CA GLN A 74 7.29 -12.60 -11.02
C GLN A 74 6.28 -12.92 -12.11
N MET A 75 6.49 -12.36 -13.29
CA MET A 75 5.63 -12.54 -14.45
C MET A 75 6.27 -13.54 -15.42
N THR A 76 5.52 -14.57 -15.79
CA THR A 76 6.00 -15.66 -16.67
C THR A 76 5.35 -15.65 -18.05
N GLY A 77 4.54 -14.63 -18.35
CA GLY A 77 3.76 -14.49 -19.58
C GLY A 77 2.33 -14.12 -19.23
N ALA A 78 2.12 -12.93 -18.67
CA ALA A 78 0.81 -12.43 -18.31
C ALA A 78 0.13 -11.69 -19.46
N LYS A 79 -1.21 -11.79 -19.52
CA LYS A 79 -2.04 -10.93 -20.37
C LYS A 79 -2.34 -9.61 -19.64
N ASP A 80 -2.78 -9.75 -18.39
CA ASP A 80 -2.93 -8.67 -17.42
C ASP A 80 -2.60 -9.25 -16.03
N TYR A 81 -1.74 -8.57 -15.28
CA TYR A 81 -1.19 -9.03 -14.01
C TYR A 81 -1.03 -7.86 -13.06
N LEU A 82 -1.57 -8.02 -11.86
CA LEU A 82 -1.53 -7.06 -10.77
C LEU A 82 -1.05 -7.78 -9.50
N CYS A 83 0.06 -7.30 -8.96
CA CYS A 83 0.53 -7.65 -7.61
C CYS A 83 0.51 -6.38 -6.75
N ARG A 84 -0.10 -6.45 -5.57
CA ARG A 84 -0.23 -5.25 -4.73
C ARG A 84 -0.27 -5.56 -3.24
N SER A 85 0.27 -4.64 -2.45
CA SER A 85 0.29 -4.71 -0.97
C SER A 85 0.06 -3.33 -0.33
N GLY A 86 -0.67 -3.30 0.79
CA GLY A 86 -0.95 -2.07 1.53
C GLY A 86 -2.24 -2.14 2.34
N LEU A 87 -2.97 -1.02 2.39
CA LEU A 87 -4.17 -0.88 3.21
C LEU A 87 -5.41 -1.44 2.51
N SER A 88 -6.26 -2.09 3.30
CA SER A 88 -7.62 -2.51 2.93
C SER A 88 -8.61 -1.87 3.90
N PHE A 89 -9.75 -1.41 3.40
CA PHE A 89 -10.76 -0.68 4.14
C PHE A 89 -12.15 -1.25 3.88
N ASP A 90 -13.09 -0.95 4.79
CA ASP A 90 -14.45 -1.50 4.75
C ASP A 90 -15.37 -0.78 3.76
N SER A 91 -14.88 0.21 3.01
CA SER A 91 -15.71 1.06 2.14
C SER A 91 -16.80 1.84 2.88
N ASP A 92 -16.51 2.24 4.12
CA ASP A 92 -17.43 2.96 5.02
C ASP A 92 -17.07 4.44 5.18
N LYS A 93 -15.80 4.81 5.00
CA LYS A 93 -15.25 6.16 5.22
C LYS A 93 -14.60 6.76 3.99
N THR A 94 -14.69 8.09 3.84
CA THR A 94 -13.94 8.84 2.82
C THR A 94 -12.45 8.97 3.19
N HIS A 95 -11.62 9.45 2.25
CA HIS A 95 -10.20 9.66 2.53
C HIS A 95 -9.97 10.73 3.63
N GLU A 96 -10.82 11.75 3.73
CA GLU A 96 -10.73 12.75 4.80
C GLU A 96 -11.09 12.19 6.17
N GLU A 97 -12.08 11.29 6.25
CA GLU A 97 -12.47 10.63 7.50
C GLU A 97 -11.41 9.62 7.97
N ILE A 98 -10.66 9.04 7.04
CA ILE A 98 -9.55 8.11 7.31
C ILE A 98 -8.31 8.87 7.79
N GLY A 99 -7.99 9.99 7.13
CA GLY A 99 -6.82 10.81 7.42
C GLY A 99 -5.82 10.85 6.27
N HIS A 100 -4.75 11.61 6.47
CA HIS A 100 -3.76 11.90 5.43
C HIS A 100 -2.92 10.66 5.11
N MET A 101 -3.00 10.14 3.89
CA MET A 101 -2.35 8.89 3.49
C MET A 101 -1.06 9.12 2.70
N LYS A 102 -0.05 8.29 2.97
CA LYS A 102 1.24 8.27 2.28
C LYS A 102 1.67 6.85 1.93
N ALA A 103 2.53 6.74 0.91
CA ALA A 103 3.10 5.49 0.46
C ALA A 103 4.60 5.62 0.27
N ASP A 104 5.40 4.89 1.04
CA ASP A 104 6.84 4.77 0.80
C ASP A 104 7.10 3.54 -0.05
N PHE A 105 7.88 3.68 -1.12
CA PHE A 105 8.24 2.54 -1.95
C PHE A 105 9.66 2.61 -2.48
N LYS A 106 10.21 1.43 -2.77
CA LYS A 106 11.40 1.23 -3.60
C LYS A 106 11.08 0.13 -4.60
N LEU A 107 11.44 0.34 -5.85
CA LEU A 107 11.23 -0.55 -6.98
C LEU A 107 12.57 -0.95 -7.60
N VAL A 108 12.74 -2.24 -7.83
CA VAL A 108 13.83 -2.82 -8.63
C VAL A 108 13.20 -3.63 -9.76
N LYS A 109 13.61 -3.38 -11.00
CA LYS A 109 13.06 -4.02 -12.20
C LYS A 109 14.09 -4.94 -12.84
N LYS A 110 13.69 -6.14 -13.26
CA LYS A 110 14.60 -7.11 -13.87
C LYS A 110 13.96 -7.90 -15.00
N GLY A 111 14.69 -8.05 -16.11
CA GLY A 111 14.33 -8.96 -17.20
C GLY A 111 13.00 -8.66 -17.89
N LEU A 112 12.58 -7.39 -17.94
CA LEU A 112 11.28 -7.02 -18.48
C LEU A 112 11.22 -7.23 -20.00
N THR A 113 10.18 -7.90 -20.48
CA THR A 113 9.90 -8.08 -21.91
C THR A 113 8.42 -8.31 -22.16
N GLY A 114 7.94 -7.92 -23.35
CA GLY A 114 6.55 -8.12 -23.77
C GLY A 114 5.51 -7.35 -22.95
N ILE A 115 5.86 -6.19 -22.40
CA ILE A 115 4.99 -5.36 -21.56
C ILE A 115 4.51 -4.15 -22.38
N ASP A 116 3.28 -4.21 -22.89
CA ASP A 116 2.68 -3.14 -23.69
C ASP A 116 2.17 -1.99 -22.83
N TYR A 117 1.63 -2.30 -21.64
CA TYR A 117 1.21 -1.34 -20.64
C TYR A 117 1.64 -1.77 -19.24
N SER A 118 1.91 -0.80 -18.37
CA SER A 118 2.27 -1.04 -16.98
C SER A 118 2.08 0.21 -16.13
N TYR A 119 1.56 0.01 -14.92
CA TYR A 119 1.40 1.02 -13.90
C TYR A 119 2.14 0.58 -12.64
N ILE A 120 3.08 1.40 -12.17
CA ILE A 120 3.80 1.14 -10.93
C ILE A 120 3.72 2.39 -10.04
N GLY A 121 3.23 2.22 -8.82
CA GLY A 121 2.97 3.31 -7.89
C GLY A 121 1.96 2.88 -6.82
N ILE A 122 0.88 3.65 -6.62
CA ILE A 122 -0.22 3.31 -5.71
C ILE A 122 -1.54 3.21 -6.47
N TYR A 123 -2.37 2.28 -6.04
CA TYR A 123 -3.65 1.90 -6.63
C TYR A 123 -4.71 1.71 -5.57
N GLY A 124 -5.96 1.89 -5.96
CA GLY A 124 -7.06 1.30 -5.22
C GLY A 124 -8.42 1.61 -5.81
N TRP A 125 -9.42 1.41 -4.95
CA TRP A 125 -10.82 1.63 -5.30
C TRP A 125 -11.52 2.50 -4.27
N THR A 126 -12.60 3.14 -4.71
CA THR A 126 -13.64 3.67 -3.84
C THR A 126 -15.01 3.12 -4.21
N ARG A 127 -15.95 3.17 -3.27
CA ARG A 127 -17.39 2.98 -3.52
C ARG A 127 -18.15 4.28 -3.30
N GLU A 128 -19.29 4.43 -3.97
CA GLU A 128 -20.18 5.60 -3.81
C GLU A 128 -19.49 6.97 -3.99
N PRO A 129 -18.84 7.25 -5.15
CA PRO A 129 -18.91 6.51 -6.42
C PRO A 129 -17.90 5.35 -6.54
N LEU A 130 -18.22 4.41 -7.44
CA LEU A 130 -17.29 3.35 -7.84
C LEU A 130 -16.22 3.93 -8.75
N VAL A 131 -14.99 3.98 -8.24
CA VAL A 131 -13.83 4.57 -8.90
C VAL A 131 -12.64 3.64 -8.71
N GLU A 132 -11.98 3.28 -9.80
CA GLU A 132 -10.63 2.72 -9.78
C GLU A 132 -9.63 3.86 -9.95
N TRP A 133 -8.59 3.91 -9.13
CA TRP A 133 -7.67 5.04 -9.17
C TRP A 133 -6.21 4.61 -9.10
N TYR A 134 -5.37 5.42 -9.74
CA TYR A 134 -3.95 5.16 -9.92
C TYR A 134 -3.14 6.44 -9.74
N ILE A 135 -2.04 6.34 -8.99
CA ILE A 135 -0.95 7.31 -9.02
C ILE A 135 0.29 6.57 -9.50
N VAL A 136 0.70 6.88 -10.72
CA VAL A 136 1.70 6.12 -11.47
C VAL A 136 3.02 6.86 -11.47
N ASP A 137 3.99 6.34 -10.73
CA ASP A 137 5.33 6.90 -10.57
C ASP A 137 6.36 6.25 -11.48
N ASN A 138 6.10 5.02 -11.91
CA ASN A 138 6.96 4.29 -12.81
C ASN A 138 6.15 3.35 -13.71
N THR A 139 6.86 2.67 -14.60
CA THR A 139 6.28 1.68 -15.51
C THR A 139 7.35 0.66 -15.90
N GLY A 140 6.91 -0.57 -16.16
CA GLY A 140 7.73 -1.60 -16.81
C GLY A 140 7.70 -1.54 -18.33
N SER A 141 6.85 -0.72 -18.93
CA SER A 141 6.83 -0.44 -20.36
C SER A 141 7.92 0.54 -20.78
N GLU A 142 8.11 0.70 -22.09
CA GLU A 142 9.08 1.64 -22.66
C GLU A 142 8.78 3.08 -22.20
N TRP A 143 7.51 3.49 -22.31
CA TRP A 143 7.04 4.85 -22.03
C TRP A 143 6.10 4.90 -20.84
N MET A 144 6.11 6.03 -20.10
CA MET A 144 5.05 6.31 -19.12
C MET A 144 3.68 6.27 -19.80
N PRO A 145 2.62 5.85 -19.10
CA PRO A 145 1.28 5.88 -19.65
C PRO A 145 0.92 7.28 -20.18
N GLY A 146 0.21 7.31 -21.30
CA GLY A 146 -0.17 8.55 -21.98
C GLY A 146 -1.67 8.68 -22.11
N ASP A 147 -2.12 9.50 -23.04
CA ASP A 147 -3.53 9.88 -23.19
C ASP A 147 -4.49 8.69 -23.41
N TRP A 148 -3.96 7.53 -23.81
CA TRP A 148 -4.69 6.27 -23.97
C TRP A 148 -5.23 5.65 -22.67
N VAL A 149 -4.75 6.10 -21.49
CA VAL A 149 -5.34 5.66 -20.21
C VAL A 149 -6.74 6.24 -19.97
N ALA A 150 -7.05 7.40 -20.57
CA ALA A 150 -8.38 7.97 -20.53
C ALA A 150 -9.26 7.30 -21.59
N GLN A 151 -10.19 6.46 -21.15
CA GLN A 151 -11.09 5.71 -22.03
C GLN A 151 -12.54 6.14 -21.82
N GLY A 152 -13.44 5.72 -22.72
CA GLY A 152 -14.87 5.97 -22.57
C GLY A 152 -15.35 7.36 -22.98
N SER A 153 -16.64 7.62 -22.78
CA SER A 153 -17.32 8.82 -23.28
C SER A 153 -16.95 10.10 -22.53
N SER A 154 -16.41 9.98 -21.32
CA SER A 154 -15.89 11.08 -20.51
C SER A 154 -14.37 11.18 -20.50
N ALA A 155 -13.67 10.43 -21.36
CA ALA A 155 -12.21 10.46 -21.47
C ALA A 155 -11.69 11.89 -21.52
N LYS A 156 -10.86 12.25 -20.54
CA LYS A 156 -10.35 13.60 -20.37
C LYS A 156 -8.93 13.60 -19.87
N LYS A 157 -8.08 14.38 -20.54
CA LYS A 157 -6.79 14.85 -20.02
C LYS A 157 -7.02 16.19 -19.36
N HIS A 158 -6.96 16.25 -18.03
CA HIS A 158 -7.18 17.49 -17.28
C HIS A 158 -6.00 18.46 -17.41
N GLY A 159 -4.78 17.94 -17.57
CA GLY A 159 -3.57 18.74 -17.76
C GLY A 159 -2.40 18.24 -16.94
N VAL A 160 -1.32 19.03 -16.92
CA VAL A 160 -0.14 18.77 -16.10
C VAL A 160 -0.18 19.68 -14.87
N PHE A 161 -0.05 19.09 -13.69
CA PHE A 161 -0.12 19.79 -12.41
C PHE A 161 1.09 19.46 -11.55
N GLU A 162 1.44 20.39 -10.66
CA GLU A 162 2.38 20.13 -9.58
C GLU A 162 1.60 19.51 -8.40
N ILE A 163 1.97 18.28 -8.06
CA ILE A 163 1.37 17.46 -6.99
C ILE A 163 2.53 16.72 -6.32
N ASP A 164 2.58 16.66 -4.99
CA ASP A 164 3.67 15.98 -4.26
C ASP A 164 5.08 16.46 -4.70
N GLY A 165 5.21 17.77 -4.95
CA GLY A 165 6.47 18.39 -5.41
C GLY A 165 6.98 17.94 -6.78
N ALA A 166 6.14 17.28 -7.60
CA ALA A 166 6.50 16.83 -8.94
C ALA A 166 5.39 17.08 -9.96
N LYS A 167 5.73 16.99 -11.24
CA LYS A 167 4.76 17.17 -12.33
C LYS A 167 4.06 15.85 -12.65
N TYR A 168 2.74 15.85 -12.56
CA TYR A 168 1.85 14.75 -12.93
C TYR A 168 0.87 15.20 -14.00
N THR A 169 0.64 14.35 -15.00
CA THR A 169 -0.47 14.52 -15.93
C THR A 169 -1.70 13.82 -15.35
N VAL A 170 -2.81 14.53 -15.22
CA VAL A 170 -4.05 13.99 -14.64
C VAL A 170 -5.02 13.59 -15.76
N TYR A 171 -5.56 12.37 -15.64
CA TYR A 171 -6.52 11.80 -16.57
C TYR A 171 -7.76 11.27 -15.83
N GLU A 172 -8.88 11.29 -16.53
CA GLU A 172 -10.15 10.72 -16.11
C GLU A 172 -10.75 9.95 -17.29
N GLY A 173 -11.38 8.81 -17.02
CA GLY A 173 -12.09 8.04 -18.03
C GLY A 173 -13.18 7.16 -17.44
N ASP A 174 -13.86 6.42 -18.32
CA ASP A 174 -14.83 5.40 -17.99
C ASP A 174 -14.34 4.01 -18.38
N ARG A 175 -14.75 3.01 -17.61
CA ARG A 175 -14.62 1.59 -17.94
C ARG A 175 -15.92 0.86 -17.65
N THR A 176 -16.18 -0.17 -18.44
CA THR A 176 -17.13 -1.23 -18.11
C THR A 176 -16.37 -2.54 -18.14
N SER A 177 -16.05 -3.10 -16.97
CA SER A 177 -15.16 -4.26 -16.86
C SER A 177 -15.33 -4.99 -15.53
N TYR A 178 -14.36 -5.85 -15.20
CA TYR A 178 -14.19 -6.41 -13.86
C TYR A 178 -13.94 -5.30 -12.84
N SER A 179 -14.58 -5.40 -11.67
CA SER A 179 -14.45 -4.44 -10.58
C SER A 179 -14.62 -5.12 -9.22
N ILE A 180 -14.42 -4.37 -8.15
CA ILE A 180 -14.69 -4.82 -6.77
C ILE A 180 -16.18 -5.08 -6.47
N ASP A 181 -17.08 -4.68 -7.38
CA ASP A 181 -18.53 -4.94 -7.29
C ASP A 181 -19.00 -6.02 -8.28
N GLY A 182 -18.06 -6.67 -8.97
CA GLY A 182 -18.30 -7.76 -9.90
C GLY A 182 -17.97 -7.44 -11.36
N ASP A 183 -18.42 -8.32 -12.23
CA ASP A 183 -18.10 -8.29 -13.67
C ASP A 183 -19.04 -7.34 -14.42
N ASN A 184 -18.54 -6.77 -15.52
CA ASN A 184 -19.32 -5.90 -16.42
C ASN A 184 -19.95 -4.69 -15.69
N THR A 185 -19.27 -4.17 -14.68
CA THR A 185 -19.70 -2.99 -13.92
C THR A 185 -19.12 -1.73 -14.54
N TYR A 186 -19.93 -0.66 -14.60
CA TYR A 186 -19.46 0.66 -15.00
C TYR A 186 -18.77 1.37 -13.82
N PHE A 187 -17.60 1.95 -14.06
CA PHE A 187 -16.87 2.75 -13.08
C PHE A 187 -16.03 3.83 -13.75
N LYS A 188 -15.62 4.83 -12.97
CA LYS A 188 -14.63 5.82 -13.38
C LYS A 188 -13.21 5.29 -13.14
N GLN A 189 -12.28 5.72 -13.97
CA GLN A 189 -10.86 5.57 -13.71
C GLN A 189 -10.19 6.94 -13.56
N TYR A 190 -9.44 7.13 -12.47
CA TYR A 190 -8.67 8.35 -12.20
C TYR A 190 -7.18 8.05 -12.23
N PHE A 191 -6.40 8.86 -12.94
CA PHE A 191 -4.96 8.71 -13.02
C PHE A 191 -4.24 10.00 -12.70
N SER A 192 -3.18 9.90 -11.90
CA SER A 192 -2.07 10.85 -11.88
C SER A 192 -0.84 10.14 -12.43
N VAL A 193 -0.33 10.55 -13.59
CA VAL A 193 0.84 9.93 -14.22
C VAL A 193 2.05 10.86 -14.11
N ARG A 194 3.08 10.42 -13.40
CA ARG A 194 4.31 11.20 -13.20
C ARG A 194 4.98 11.44 -14.56
N THR A 195 5.42 12.67 -14.80
CA THR A 195 6.11 13.02 -16.06
C THR A 195 7.53 12.46 -16.16
N THR A 196 8.13 12.09 -15.03
CA THR A 196 9.46 11.48 -14.93
C THR A 196 9.40 10.28 -14.01
N LYS A 197 10.01 9.16 -14.41
CA LYS A 197 9.99 7.90 -13.65
C LYS A 197 10.66 8.12 -12.28
N ARG A 198 10.03 7.64 -11.20
CA ARG A 198 10.57 7.55 -9.83
C ARG A 198 10.59 6.09 -9.40
N ASP A 199 11.74 5.59 -8.97
CA ASP A 199 11.93 4.20 -8.52
C ASP A 199 12.05 4.06 -7.00
N CYS A 200 12.35 5.14 -6.28
CA CYS A 200 12.26 5.19 -4.83
C CYS A 200 11.72 6.54 -4.37
N GLY A 201 10.84 6.55 -3.37
CA GLY A 201 10.15 7.76 -2.96
C GLY A 201 9.07 7.55 -1.92
N THR A 202 8.53 8.67 -1.45
CA THR A 202 7.22 8.74 -0.79
C THR A 202 6.25 9.38 -1.76
N ILE A 203 5.08 8.77 -1.93
CA ILE A 203 3.91 9.33 -2.62
C ILE A 203 2.99 9.93 -1.56
N ASP A 204 2.70 11.22 -1.65
CA ASP A 204 1.64 11.86 -0.88
C ASP A 204 0.28 11.58 -1.54
N ILE A 205 -0.36 10.48 -1.13
CA ILE A 205 -1.61 9.99 -1.73
C ILE A 205 -2.72 11.03 -1.59
N SER A 206 -2.87 11.60 -0.39
CA SER A 206 -3.91 12.60 -0.10
C SER A 206 -3.74 13.89 -0.91
N ALA A 207 -2.51 14.28 -1.28
CA ALA A 207 -2.29 15.41 -2.20
C ALA A 207 -2.89 15.16 -3.59
N HIS A 208 -2.83 13.93 -4.09
CA HIS A 208 -3.46 13.56 -5.37
C HIS A 208 -4.97 13.56 -5.29
N PHE A 209 -5.55 12.99 -4.23
CA PHE A 209 -7.00 12.97 -4.03
C PHE A 209 -7.58 14.37 -3.97
N LYS A 210 -6.96 15.27 -3.18
CA LYS A 210 -7.33 16.67 -3.13
C LYS A 210 -7.27 17.32 -4.53
N LYS A 211 -6.23 17.03 -5.32
CA LYS A 211 -6.10 17.58 -6.66
C LYS A 211 -7.18 17.07 -7.62
N TRP A 212 -7.53 15.81 -7.54
CA TRP A 212 -8.63 15.23 -8.29
C TRP A 212 -9.96 15.90 -7.95
N GLU A 213 -10.24 16.12 -6.66
CA GLU A 213 -11.47 16.79 -6.23
C GLU A 213 -11.54 18.26 -6.66
N GLU A 214 -10.41 18.99 -6.66
CA GLU A 214 -10.32 20.33 -7.26
C GLU A 214 -10.70 20.36 -8.75
N LEU A 215 -10.50 19.24 -9.45
CA LEU A 215 -10.83 19.06 -10.87
C LEU A 215 -12.23 18.47 -11.12
N GLY A 216 -13.00 18.24 -10.04
CA GLY A 216 -14.35 17.66 -10.09
C GLY A 216 -14.38 16.12 -10.12
N MET A 217 -13.23 15.46 -9.93
CA MET A 217 -13.11 14.01 -9.87
C MET A 217 -13.40 13.54 -8.44
N LYS A 218 -14.67 13.31 -8.14
CA LYS A 218 -15.15 13.00 -6.77
C LYS A 218 -14.64 11.65 -6.29
N MET A 219 -13.95 11.63 -5.15
CA MET A 219 -13.59 10.39 -4.44
C MET A 219 -14.77 9.85 -3.62
N GLY A 220 -14.86 8.52 -3.51
CA GLY A 220 -15.86 7.84 -2.70
C GLY A 220 -15.33 7.38 -1.34
N LYS A 221 -16.05 6.43 -0.74
CA LYS A 221 -15.59 5.70 0.44
C LYS A 221 -14.48 4.72 0.07
N MET A 222 -13.35 4.79 0.75
CA MET A 222 -12.14 4.05 0.40
C MET A 222 -12.34 2.55 0.57
N HIS A 223 -11.96 1.78 -0.46
CA HIS A 223 -11.92 0.32 -0.40
C HIS A 223 -10.50 -0.20 -0.14
N GLU A 224 -9.50 0.39 -0.80
CA GLU A 224 -8.10 0.02 -0.59
C GLU A 224 -7.16 1.14 -1.01
N ALA A 225 -5.92 1.12 -0.51
CA ALA A 225 -4.81 1.92 -1.01
C ALA A 225 -3.53 1.07 -0.91
N LYS A 226 -3.01 0.60 -2.06
CA LYS A 226 -1.90 -0.37 -2.10
C LYS A 226 -0.83 0.05 -3.10
N ILE A 227 0.43 -0.21 -2.74
CA ILE A 227 1.52 -0.15 -3.74
C ILE A 227 1.24 -1.24 -4.77
N LEU A 228 1.35 -0.90 -6.06
CA LEU A 228 0.99 -1.73 -7.19
C LEU A 228 2.18 -1.93 -8.13
N GLY A 229 2.34 -3.16 -8.59
CA GLY A 229 2.99 -3.48 -9.86
C GLY A 229 1.97 -4.10 -10.82
N GLU A 230 1.60 -3.35 -11.87
CA GLU A 230 0.75 -3.84 -12.95
C GLU A 230 1.54 -3.97 -14.26
N ALA A 231 1.29 -5.04 -15.00
CA ALA A 231 1.84 -5.26 -16.33
C ALA A 231 0.87 -6.06 -17.19
N GLY A 232 0.74 -5.66 -18.44
CA GLY A 232 0.00 -6.45 -19.41
C GLY A 232 0.48 -6.29 -20.83
N SER A 233 -0.07 -7.16 -21.68
CA SER A 233 0.18 -7.20 -23.12
C SER A 233 -1.15 -7.28 -23.85
N THR A 234 -1.31 -6.36 -24.80
CA THR A 234 -2.45 -6.31 -25.72
C THR A 234 -2.36 -7.41 -26.79
N SER A 235 -1.17 -7.98 -26.98
CA SER A 235 -0.88 -9.04 -27.95
C SER A 235 -0.95 -10.46 -27.36
N GLY A 236 -1.68 -10.63 -26.27
CA GLY A 236 -1.81 -11.91 -25.55
C GLY A 236 -0.94 -12.01 -24.30
N ALA A 237 -0.66 -13.22 -23.85
CA ALA A 237 -0.01 -13.50 -22.56
C ALA A 237 1.54 -13.41 -22.65
N ASN A 238 2.07 -12.21 -22.86
CA ASN A 238 3.50 -12.00 -23.17
C ASN A 238 4.28 -11.26 -22.09
N ALA A 239 3.62 -10.59 -21.14
CA ALA A 239 4.31 -9.77 -20.15
C ALA A 239 5.14 -10.66 -19.20
N LYS A 240 6.45 -10.40 -19.17
CA LYS A 240 7.43 -11.19 -18.41
C LYS A 240 8.42 -10.30 -17.68
N GLY A 241 8.99 -10.85 -16.62
CA GLY A 241 10.05 -10.22 -15.84
C GLY A 241 9.65 -10.08 -14.37
N GLU A 242 10.37 -9.22 -13.67
CA GLU A 242 10.26 -9.10 -12.22
C GLU A 242 10.11 -7.63 -11.81
N TYR A 243 9.12 -7.37 -10.96
CA TYR A 243 9.03 -6.15 -10.17
C TYR A 243 9.28 -6.52 -8.72
N ASP A 244 10.41 -6.09 -8.20
CA ASP A 244 10.78 -6.28 -6.83
C ASP A 244 10.54 -4.99 -6.04
N PHE A 245 9.74 -5.08 -4.98
CA PHE A 245 9.46 -3.98 -4.06
C PHE A 245 10.07 -4.29 -2.69
N PRO A 246 11.39 -4.12 -2.52
CA PRO A 246 12.07 -4.36 -1.24
C PRO A 246 11.65 -3.38 -0.13
N TYR A 247 10.88 -2.35 -0.48
CA TYR A 247 10.18 -1.48 0.46
C TYR A 247 8.83 -1.10 -0.14
N ALA A 248 7.74 -1.34 0.59
CA ALA A 248 6.42 -0.89 0.23
C ALA A 248 5.59 -0.72 1.50
N LYS A 249 5.35 0.52 1.92
CA LYS A 249 4.60 0.82 3.15
C LYS A 249 3.57 1.88 2.87
N VAL A 250 2.30 1.54 3.07
CA VAL A 250 1.19 2.48 2.98
C VAL A 250 0.70 2.77 4.38
N TYR A 251 0.58 4.04 4.74
CA TYR A 251 0.26 4.47 6.10
C TYR A 251 -0.55 5.76 6.13
N ILE A 252 -1.20 6.01 7.26
CA ILE A 252 -1.94 7.24 7.55
C ILE A 252 -1.04 8.10 8.46
N GLU A 253 -0.69 9.32 8.05
CA GLU A 253 0.07 10.25 8.88
C GLU A 253 -0.68 10.58 10.17
N GLY A 254 0.07 10.75 11.26
CA GLY A 254 -0.51 10.90 12.59
C GLY A 254 -1.07 9.60 13.18
N SER A 255 -1.30 8.58 12.35
CA SER A 255 -1.32 7.17 12.78
C SER A 255 0.12 6.68 12.90
N ASN A 256 0.89 7.44 13.68
CA ASN A 256 2.12 7.09 14.37
C ASN A 256 2.78 5.79 13.82
N VAL A 257 3.50 5.92 12.70
CA VAL A 257 4.18 4.78 12.04
C VAL A 257 5.33 4.26 12.93
N ASP A 258 5.91 5.13 13.76
CA ASP A 258 6.81 4.76 14.86
C ASP A 258 6.11 4.11 16.06
N ALA A 259 4.78 4.16 16.06
CA ALA A 259 3.97 3.42 16.99
C ALA A 259 3.51 2.08 16.41
N ILE A 260 3.91 1.63 15.23
CA ILE A 260 3.75 0.19 14.92
C ILE A 260 4.73 -0.66 15.77
N GLN A 261 5.83 -0.07 16.26
CA GLN A 261 6.63 -0.67 17.33
C GLN A 261 6.13 -0.36 18.76
N ASN A 262 5.34 0.71 18.97
CA ASN A 262 4.89 1.16 20.30
C ASN A 262 3.37 1.08 20.59
N VAL A 263 2.53 0.68 19.62
CA VAL A 263 1.07 0.41 19.71
C VAL A 263 0.81 -1.02 20.18
N ARG A 264 1.88 -1.75 20.53
CA ARG A 264 1.79 -2.94 21.39
C ARG A 264 1.26 -2.64 22.81
N LEU A 265 0.86 -1.39 23.11
CA LEU A 265 0.35 -1.02 24.43
C LEU A 265 -1.02 -0.32 24.51
N GLN A 266 -1.68 0.12 23.44
CA GLN A 266 -2.99 0.79 23.60
C GLN A 266 -3.97 0.56 22.45
N SER A 267 -4.60 -0.63 22.42
CA SER A 267 -6.06 -0.80 22.33
C SER A 267 -6.43 -2.28 22.17
N THR A 268 -6.09 -3.11 23.15
CA THR A 268 -6.84 -4.36 23.33
C THR A 268 -8.14 -3.98 24.04
N SER A 269 -9.29 -4.35 23.49
CA SER A 269 -10.53 -4.28 24.26
C SER A 269 -10.29 -4.94 25.62
N GLU A 270 -10.80 -4.39 26.73
CA GLU A 270 -10.62 -4.98 28.06
C GLU A 270 -11.16 -6.43 28.16
N ARG A 271 -11.85 -6.89 27.12
CA ARG A 271 -12.42 -8.23 27.01
C ARG A 271 -11.50 -9.23 26.31
N ALA A 272 -10.51 -8.82 25.52
CA ALA A 272 -9.63 -9.77 24.84
C ALA A 272 -8.54 -10.29 25.78
N MET A 273 -8.45 -11.61 25.92
CA MET A 273 -7.36 -12.32 26.57
C MET A 273 -6.42 -12.92 25.52
N TYR A 274 -5.12 -12.75 25.71
CA TYR A 274 -4.07 -13.27 24.85
C TYR A 274 -3.20 -14.23 25.65
N VAL A 275 -2.92 -15.40 25.11
CA VAL A 275 -2.12 -16.45 25.74
C VAL A 275 -0.79 -16.56 25.02
N PHE A 276 0.28 -16.59 25.78
CA PHE A 276 1.63 -16.80 25.32
C PHE A 276 2.25 -17.99 26.06
N ASP A 277 3.23 -18.64 25.45
CA ASP A 277 4.08 -19.58 26.18
C ASP A 277 4.98 -18.84 27.19
N ALA A 278 5.71 -19.61 27.99
CA ALA A 278 6.63 -19.06 29.00
C ALA A 278 7.77 -18.21 28.40
N GLN A 279 8.02 -18.33 27.09
CA GLN A 279 9.04 -17.60 26.34
C GLN A 279 8.46 -16.34 25.65
N GLY A 280 7.15 -16.09 25.77
CA GLY A 280 6.48 -14.92 25.22
C GLY A 280 6.01 -15.06 23.77
N LYS A 281 6.03 -16.28 23.20
CA LYS A 281 5.44 -16.56 21.88
C LYS A 281 3.92 -16.62 22.00
N PHE A 282 3.22 -15.92 21.12
CA PHE A 282 1.76 -15.94 21.08
C PHE A 282 1.24 -17.33 20.69
N LEU A 283 0.21 -17.81 21.40
CA LEU A 283 -0.41 -19.12 21.18
C LEU A 283 -1.87 -19.00 20.75
N SER A 284 -2.66 -18.13 21.40
CA SER A 284 -4.09 -17.97 21.10
C SER A 284 -4.69 -16.74 21.77
N SER A 285 -5.87 -16.29 21.31
CA SER A 285 -6.68 -15.25 21.96
C SER A 285 -8.15 -15.66 22.10
N PHE A 286 -8.84 -15.10 23.09
CA PHE A 286 -10.28 -15.30 23.31
C PHE A 286 -10.95 -14.15 24.04
N ASP A 287 -12.28 -14.08 23.93
CA ASP A 287 -13.12 -13.07 24.58
C ASP A 287 -13.50 -13.50 26.00
N ALA A 288 -13.07 -12.73 27.00
CA ALA A 288 -13.37 -12.91 28.41
C ALA A 288 -14.88 -12.91 28.72
N GLY A 289 -15.69 -12.22 27.91
CA GLY A 289 -17.15 -12.18 28.08
C GLY A 289 -17.85 -13.49 27.70
N LYS A 290 -17.16 -14.41 27.04
CA LYS A 290 -17.70 -15.71 26.59
C LYS A 290 -17.16 -16.90 27.37
N VAL A 291 -16.33 -16.66 28.38
CA VAL A 291 -15.62 -17.70 29.13
C VAL A 291 -15.99 -17.63 30.61
N SER A 292 -16.48 -18.73 31.18
CA SER A 292 -16.82 -18.83 32.60
C SER A 292 -15.59 -18.99 33.51
N SER A 293 -14.50 -19.56 33.00
CA SER A 293 -13.27 -19.84 33.74
C SER A 293 -12.05 -19.89 32.84
N LEU A 294 -11.05 -19.06 33.13
CA LEU A 294 -9.78 -19.00 32.38
C LEU A 294 -9.01 -20.32 32.44
N ASN A 295 -8.94 -20.97 33.61
CA ASN A 295 -8.21 -22.21 33.78
C ASN A 295 -8.80 -23.36 32.96
N ASP A 296 -10.13 -23.40 32.80
CA ASP A 296 -10.79 -24.47 32.05
C ASP A 296 -10.56 -24.32 30.54
N VAL A 297 -10.55 -23.08 30.04
CA VAL A 297 -10.20 -22.80 28.63
C VAL A 297 -8.75 -23.15 28.34
N LEU A 298 -7.84 -22.82 29.26
CA LEU A 298 -6.43 -23.14 29.08
C LEU A 298 -6.19 -24.67 29.11
N LYS A 299 -6.82 -25.39 30.05
CA LYS A 299 -6.76 -26.86 30.11
C LYS A 299 -7.34 -27.56 28.88
N ALA A 300 -8.41 -27.00 28.31
CA ALA A 300 -9.04 -27.57 27.13
C ALA A 300 -8.19 -27.42 25.85
N ARG A 301 -7.28 -26.44 25.82
CA ARG A 301 -6.56 -26.04 24.59
C ARG A 301 -5.05 -26.24 24.65
N PHE A 302 -4.48 -26.33 25.84
CA PHE A 302 -3.04 -26.38 26.04
C PHE A 302 -2.66 -27.52 26.99
N HIS A 303 -1.48 -28.08 26.76
CA HIS A 303 -0.90 -29.12 27.61
C HIS A 303 -0.45 -28.56 28.97
N ALA A 304 -0.04 -29.45 29.89
CA ALA A 304 0.50 -29.02 31.17
C ALA A 304 1.73 -28.13 30.97
N GLY A 305 1.75 -26.96 31.61
CA GLY A 305 2.74 -25.93 31.36
C GLY A 305 2.44 -24.60 32.02
N VAL A 306 3.38 -23.65 31.91
CA VAL A 306 3.21 -22.28 32.39
C VAL A 306 2.94 -21.37 31.19
N TYR A 307 1.89 -20.58 31.29
CA TYR A 307 1.42 -19.69 30.23
C TYR A 307 1.31 -18.26 30.76
N LEU A 308 1.66 -17.29 29.91
CA LEU A 308 1.41 -15.88 30.21
C LEU A 308 0.09 -15.48 29.57
N VAL A 309 -0.84 -14.96 30.38
CA VAL A 309 -2.14 -14.46 29.90
C VAL A 309 -2.18 -12.96 30.08
N LYS A 310 -2.37 -12.23 28.98
CA LYS A 310 -2.51 -10.77 28.96
C LYS A 310 -3.96 -10.38 28.69
N GLN A 311 -4.52 -9.50 29.51
CA GLN A 311 -5.84 -8.91 29.31
C GLN A 311 -5.73 -7.42 29.60
N GLY A 312 -6.00 -6.58 28.60
CA GLY A 312 -5.71 -5.14 28.72
C GLY A 312 -4.22 -4.90 29.02
N GLY A 313 -3.95 -4.04 30.01
CA GLY A 313 -2.60 -3.75 30.50
C GLY A 313 -2.04 -4.77 31.51
N ILE A 314 -2.79 -5.82 31.88
CA ILE A 314 -2.40 -6.76 32.94
C ILE A 314 -1.93 -8.08 32.33
N THR A 315 -0.76 -8.55 32.75
CA THR A 315 -0.23 -9.88 32.42
C THR A 315 -0.17 -10.75 33.68
N LYS A 316 -0.64 -11.99 33.60
CA LYS A 316 -0.58 -12.97 34.69
C LYS A 316 0.05 -14.27 34.19
N SER A 317 0.84 -14.92 35.04
CA SER A 317 1.31 -16.29 34.79
C SER A 317 0.27 -17.28 35.32
N VAL A 318 -0.09 -18.27 34.50
CA VAL A 318 -1.07 -19.31 34.82
C VAL A 318 -0.45 -20.67 34.59
N THR A 319 -0.47 -21.52 35.62
CA THR A 319 0.00 -22.90 35.51
C THR A 319 -1.17 -23.82 35.19
N VAL A 320 -1.10 -24.44 34.02
CA VAL A 320 -1.99 -25.54 33.62
C VAL A 320 -1.37 -26.82 34.16
N LYS A 321 -2.09 -27.48 35.06
CA LYS A 321 -1.75 -28.83 35.56
C LYS A 321 -2.53 -29.87 34.78
#